data_AF-M7T3S0-F1
#
_entry.id   AF-M7T3S0-F1
#
_cell.length_a   1.000
_cell.length_b   1.000
_cell.length_c   1.000
_cell.angle_alpha   90.00
_cell.angle_beta   90.00
_cell.angle_gamma   90.00
#
_symmetry.space_group_name_H-M   'P 1'
#
loop_
_entity.id
_entity.type
_entity.pdbx_description
1 polymer ?
#
loop_
_entity_poly.entity_id
_entity_poly.type
_entity_poly.pdbx_seq_one_letter_code
_entity_poly.pdbx_strand_id
1 'polypeptide(L)' 'MIIPIRCFSCGKVTGDLWERYLQLIDSGVPDGDAMDQLGLRRYCCRRMVMTHVDLIEKLLKYTPDGRNDKKIQLGQK' A
#
# COMPACT_ATOMS: atom_id res chain seq x y z
N MET A 1 3.28 -3.82 2.66
CA MET A 1 2.09 -4.17 3.45
C MET A 1 1.05 -3.09 3.18
N ILE A 2 -0.15 -3.16 3.76
CA ILE A 2 -1.15 -2.10 3.61
C ILE A 2 -0.62 -0.79 4.23
N ILE A 3 -1.04 0.36 3.67
CA ILE A 3 -0.66 1.69 4.14
C ILE A 3 -1.04 1.91 5.61
N PRO A 4 -0.22 2.59 6.43
CA PRO A 4 -0.60 2.90 7.80
C PRO A 4 -1.87 3.76 7.86
N ILE A 5 -2.79 3.38 8.76
CA ILE A 5 -4.07 4.06 8.99
C ILE A 5 -3.85 5.52 9.41
N ARG A 6 -2.82 5.78 10.21
CA ARG A 6 -2.40 7.11 10.66
C ARG A 6 -0.90 7.30 10.46
N CYS A 7 -0.50 8.54 10.22
CA CYS A 7 0.92 8.90 10.17
C CYS A 7 1.60 8.69 11.54
N PHE A 8 2.77 8.03 11.51
CA PHE A 8 3.54 7.70 12.71
C PHE A 8 4.05 8.91 13.52
N SER A 9 4.08 10.11 12.95
CA SER A 9 4.53 11.32 13.65
C SER A 9 3.38 12.26 14.01
N CYS A 10 2.53 12.60 13.04
CA CYS A 10 1.49 13.62 13.20
C CYS A 10 0.14 13.04 13.68
N GLY A 11 -0.07 11.71 13.60
CA GLY A 11 -1.34 11.07 13.93
C GLY A 11 -2.50 11.38 12.95
N LYS A 12 -2.25 12.20 11.90
CA LYS A 12 -3.22 12.47 10.81
C LYS A 12 -3.61 11.14 10.16
N VAL A 13 -4.89 10.99 9.84
CA VAL A 13 -5.40 9.83 9.09
C VAL A 13 -4.82 9.86 7.67
N THR A 14 -4.26 8.73 7.25
CA THR A 14 -3.59 8.53 5.95
C THR A 14 -4.12 7.33 5.18
N GLY A 15 -4.83 6.41 5.85
CA GLY A 15 -5.27 5.15 5.25
C GLY A 15 -6.27 5.29 4.10
N ASP A 16 -7.07 6.36 4.09
CA ASP A 16 -8.11 6.63 3.08
C ASP A 16 -7.58 7.34 1.82
N LEU A 17 -6.30 7.75 1.82
CA LEU A 17 -5.71 8.59 0.78
C LEU A 17 -4.94 7.81 -0.28
N TRP A 18 -4.58 6.55 0.00
CA TRP A 18 -3.69 5.76 -0.86
C TRP A 18 -4.26 5.52 -2.26
N GLU A 19 -5.50 5.07 -2.37
CA GLU A 19 -6.14 4.81 -3.66
C GLU A 19 -6.29 6.08 -4.50
N ARG A 20 -6.63 7.20 -3.86
CA ARG A 20 -6.72 8.51 -4.53
C ARG A 20 -5.36 9.00 -5.00
N TYR A 21 -4.30 8.74 -4.23
CA TYR A 21 -2.93 9.04 -4.65
C TYR A 21 -2.55 8.24 -5.89
N LEU A 22 -2.81 6.93 -5.92
CA LEU A 22 -2.54 6.08 -7.09
C LEU A 22 -3.27 6.57 -8.33
N GLN A 23 -4.56 6.92 -8.22
CA GLN A 23 -5.34 7.48 -9.33
C GLN A 23 -4.72 8.77 -9.90
N LEU A 24 -4.18 9.64 -9.03
CA LEU A 24 -3.52 10.87 -9.47
C LEU A 24 -2.19 10.58 -10.19
N ILE A 25 -1.40 9.63 -9.68
CA ILE A 25 -0.15 9.22 -10.32
C ILE A 25 -0.40 8.54 -11.67
N ASP A 26 -1.42 7.68 -11.76
CA ASP A 26 -1.82 7.03 -13.02
C ASP A 26 -2.32 8.04 -14.05
N SER A 27 -2.89 9.16 -13.60
CA SER A 27 -3.28 10.29 -14.47
C SER A 27 -2.10 11.17 -14.91
N GLY A 28 -0.88 10.90 -14.43
CA GLY A 28 0.34 11.62 -14.78
C GLY A 28 0.61 12.88 -13.96
N VAL A 29 -0.07 13.07 -12.83
CA VAL A 29 0.19 14.20 -11.92
C VAL A 29 1.52 13.98 -11.18
N PRO A 30 2.39 14.99 -11.07
CA PRO A 30 3.62 14.88 -10.27
C PRO A 30 3.34 14.56 -8.79
N ASP A 31 4.21 13.78 -8.16
CA ASP A 31 4.06 13.35 -6.76
C ASP A 31 3.78 14.50 -5.77
N GLY A 32 4.48 15.62 -5.93
CA GLY A 32 4.33 16.79 -5.07
C GLY A 32 2.92 17.37 -5.12
N ASP A 33 2.44 17.61 -6.35
CA ASP A 33 1.12 18.19 -6.61
C ASP A 33 0.00 17.22 -6.21
N ALA A 34 0.20 15.92 -6.43
CA ALA A 34 -0.74 14.89 -6.00
C ALA A 34 -0.90 14.88 -4.47
N MET A 35 0.20 14.96 -3.72
CA MET A 35 0.16 15.06 -2.25
C MET A 35 -0.45 16.37 -1.75
N ASP A 36 -0.29 17.47 -2.50
CA ASP A 36 -0.92 18.76 -2.21
C ASP A 36 -2.43 18.71 -2.36
N GLN A 37 -2.92 18.11 -3.45
CA GLN A 37 -4.35 17.91 -3.69
C GLN A 37 -5.01 17.03 -2.62
N LEU A 38 -4.28 16.05 -2.07
CA LEU A 38 -4.73 15.20 -0.95
C LEU A 38 -4.66 15.91 0.43
N GLY A 39 -4.22 17.17 0.47
CA GLY A 39 -4.13 17.96 1.70
C GLY A 39 -3.02 17.52 2.65
N LEU A 40 -1.99 16.82 2.17
CA LEU A 40 -0.84 16.41 2.97
C LEU A 40 0.18 17.54 3.08
N ARG A 41 -0.07 18.53 3.94
CA ARG A 41 0.83 19.70 4.07
C ARG A 41 2.16 19.39 4.77
N ARG A 42 2.15 18.55 5.81
CA ARG A 42 3.34 18.27 6.63
C ARG A 42 4.19 17.17 5.99
N TYR A 43 5.51 17.36 5.97
CA TYR A 43 6.47 16.39 5.43
C TYR A 43 6.33 14.99 6.06
N CYS A 44 6.01 14.92 7.35
CA CYS A 44 5.88 13.66 8.07
C CYS A 44 4.69 12.83 7.61
N CYS A 45 3.59 13.48 7.19
CA CYS A 45 2.42 12.78 6.66
C CYS A 45 2.63 12.47 5.15
N ARG A 46 3.38 13.29 4.39
CA ARG A 46 3.79 13.00 2.99
C ARG A 46 4.65 11.75 2.86
N ARG A 47 5.67 11.60 3.72
CA ARG A 47 6.57 10.45 3.67
C ARG A 47 5.82 9.12 3.77
N MET A 48 4.69 9.09 4.50
CA MET A 48 3.88 7.88 4.67
C MET A 48 3.24 7.39 3.38
N VAL A 49 2.97 8.29 2.43
CA VAL A 49 2.39 7.97 1.12
C VAL A 49 3.50 7.77 0.11
N MET A 50 4.44 8.72 0.02
CA MET A 50 5.52 8.71 -0.97
C MET A 50 6.43 7.47 -0.90
N THR A 51 6.74 6.99 0.31
CA THR A 51 7.63 5.82 0.48
C THR A 51 6.86 4.52 0.72
N HIS A 52 5.54 4.52 0.56
CA HIS A 52 4.73 3.33 0.78
C HIS A 52 4.94 2.32 -0.35
N VAL A 53 5.15 1.05 0.02
CA VAL A 53 5.22 -0.06 -0.93
C VAL A 53 4.19 -1.10 -0.54
N ASP A 54 3.18 -1.28 -1.39
CA ASP A 54 2.13 -2.24 -1.13
C ASP A 54 2.54 -3.68 -1.50
N LEU A 55 3.15 -4.35 -0.53
CA LEU A 55 3.50 -5.77 -0.65
C LEU A 55 2.30 -6.73 -0.52
N ILE A 56 1.10 -6.27 -0.12
CA ILE A 56 -0.01 -7.21 0.16
C ILE A 56 -0.42 -7.98 -1.09
N GLU A 57 -0.46 -7.31 -2.24
CA GLU A 57 -0.83 -7.92 -3.53
C GLU A 57 0.11 -9.07 -3.93
N LYS A 58 1.39 -8.95 -3.55
CA LYS A 58 2.39 -10.00 -3.81
C LYS A 58 2.25 -11.15 -2.82
N LEU A 59 1.96 -10.84 -1.54
CA LEU A 59 1.84 -11.85 -0.49
C LEU A 59 0.56 -12.69 -0.60
N LEU A 60 -0.55 -12.11 -1.07
CA LEU A 60 -1.82 -12.82 -1.30
C LEU A 60 -1.68 -14.00 -2.29
N LYS A 61 -0.61 -14.05 -3.09
CA LYS A 61 -0.31 -15.16 -4.00
C LYS A 61 0.19 -16.43 -3.30
N TYR A 62 0.61 -16.33 -2.03
CA TYR A 62 1.31 -17.41 -1.32
C TYR A 62 0.46 -18.09 -0.23
N THR A 63 -0.87 -18.00 -0.35
CA THR A 63 -1.86 -18.55 0.59
C THR A 63 -1.50 -19.99 1.00
N PRO A 64 -1.54 -20.32 2.30
CA PRO A 64 -1.22 -21.65 2.79
C PRO A 64 -2.12 -22.75 2.22
N ASP A 65 -3.37 -22.44 1.84
CA ASP A 65 -4.31 -23.41 1.27
C ASP A 65 -3.80 -24.02 -0.04
N GLY A 66 -3.33 -23.19 -0.99
CA GLY A 66 -2.70 -23.67 -2.23
C GLY A 66 -1.32 -24.34 -2.01
N ARG A 67 -0.71 -24.13 -0.84
CA ARG A 67 0.52 -24.81 -0.41
C ARG A 67 0.22 -26.20 0.16
N ASN A 68 -0.91 -26.38 0.82
CA ASN A 68 -1.43 -27.67 1.26
C ASN A 68 -1.80 -28.54 0.07
N ASP A 69 -2.49 -28.01 -0.94
CA ASP A 69 -2.83 -28.79 -2.14
C ASP A 69 -1.60 -29.33 -2.88
N LYS A 70 -0.57 -28.48 -3.06
CA LYS A 70 0.70 -28.92 -3.65
C LYS A 70 1.45 -29.92 -2.76
N LYS A 71 1.46 -29.73 -1.44
CA LYS A 71 2.06 -30.71 -0.50
C LYS A 71 1.32 -32.06 -0.52
N ILE A 72 -0.01 -32.06 -0.59
CA ILE A 72 -0.84 -33.27 -0.70
C ILE A 72 -0.55 -33.99 -2.02
N GLN A 73 -0.47 -33.26 -3.14
CA GLN A 73 -0.09 -33.83 -4.45
C GLN A 73 1.34 -34.38 -4.48
N LEU A 74 2.31 -33.71 -3.84
CA LEU A 74 3.69 -34.18 -3.77
C LEU A 74 3.91 -35.34 -2.78
N GLY A 75 3.07 -35.45 -1.74
CA GLY A 75 3.13 -36.55 -0.76
C GLY A 75 2.43 -37.84 -1.19
N GLN A 76 1.76 -37.85 -2.34
CA GLN A 76 1.10 -39.03 -2.94
C GLN A 76 1.97 -39.77 -3.96
N LYS A 77 3.26 -39.42 -4.09
CA LYS A 77 4.19 -40.09 -5.00
C LYS A 77 5.21 -40.94 -4.24
#